data_AF-A0A6L9VX27-F1
#
_entry.id   AF-A0A6L9VX27-F1
#
_cell.length_a   1.000
_cell.length_b   1.000
_cell.length_c   1.000
_cell.angle_alpha   90.00
_cell.angle_beta   90.00
_cell.angle_gamma   90.00
#
_symmetry.space_group_name_H-M   'P 1'
#
loop_
_entity.id
_entity.type
_entity.pdbx_description
1 polymer ?
#
loop_
_entity_poly.entity_id
_entity_poly.type
_entity_poly.pdbx_seq_one_letter_code
_entity_poly.pdbx_strand_id
1 'polypeptide(L)'
;MTSEVWLLLAAGVLLVLLAWTGWTLTRLRRLTVRLDRAWRALDAQLRRRVGLAEELARNHPAALGPDVAARLAAAAAGARVSAAGDRELAENALGRELRELPADLPGVPKPLRTDLDGTMTRVALARRFYNDAVRDTRELRGRRFPRWLRLHHARTLPRYFDIDDRVGNVTKDADGADRAAR
;
A
#
# COMPACT_ATOMS: atom_id res chain seq x y z
N MET A 1 -36.92 46.00 2.84
CA MET A 1 -36.84 44.53 3.05
C MET A 1 -36.71 44.29 4.55
N THR A 2 -37.63 43.54 5.15
CA THR A 2 -37.75 43.38 6.60
C THR A 2 -36.60 42.53 7.16
N SER A 3 -36.22 42.78 8.41
CA SER A 3 -35.21 41.99 9.15
C SER A 3 -35.52 40.49 9.18
N GLU A 4 -36.81 40.13 9.10
CA GLU A 4 -37.29 38.75 8.97
C GLU A 4 -36.77 38.05 7.71
N VAL A 5 -36.72 38.75 6.57
CA VAL A 5 -36.18 38.18 5.32
C VAL A 5 -34.70 37.86 5.49
N TRP A 6 -33.94 38.74 6.15
CA TRP A 6 -32.54 38.49 6.45
C TRP A 6 -32.32 37.33 7.42
N LEU A 7 -33.17 37.19 8.44
CA LEU A 7 -33.12 36.06 9.38
C LEU A 7 -33.42 34.73 8.67
N LEU A 8 -34.44 34.68 7.82
CA LEU A 8 -34.77 33.49 7.04
C LEU A 8 -33.66 33.12 6.06
N LEU A 9 -33.06 34.11 5.38
CA LEU A 9 -31.90 33.89 4.52
C LEU A 9 -30.70 33.35 5.31
N ALA A 10 -30.39 33.95 6.47
CA ALA A 10 -29.31 33.49 7.32
C ALA A 10 -29.53 32.05 7.83
N ALA A 11 -30.76 31.71 8.25
CA ALA A 11 -31.13 30.37 8.66
C ALA A 11 -31.01 29.36 7.50
N GLY A 12 -31.46 29.74 6.30
CA GLY A 12 -31.32 28.91 5.10
C GLY A 12 -29.85 28.63 4.75
N VAL A 13 -29.00 29.67 4.78
CA VAL A 13 -27.55 29.53 4.57
C VAL A 13 -26.93 28.63 5.64
N LEU A 14 -27.30 28.80 6.91
CA LEU A 14 -26.81 27.97 8.00
C LEU A 14 -27.18 26.48 7.81
N LEU A 15 -28.41 26.19 7.41
CA LEU A 15 -28.85 24.82 7.12
C LEU A 15 -28.05 24.18 5.99
N VAL A 16 -27.82 24.92 4.90
CA VAL A 16 -27.00 24.44 3.77
C VAL A 16 -25.56 24.16 4.23
N LEU A 17 -24.97 25.04 5.05
CA LEU A 17 -23.62 24.83 5.59
C LEU A 17 -23.53 23.61 6.50
N LEU A 18 -24.52 23.37 7.35
CA LEU A 18 -24.57 22.21 8.23
C LEU A 18 -24.71 20.90 7.44
N ALA A 19 -25.63 20.85 6.47
CA ALA A 19 -25.81 19.69 5.60
C ALA A 19 -24.54 19.38 4.80
N TRP A 20 -23.92 20.41 4.24
CA TRP A 20 -22.67 20.29 3.49
C TRP A 20 -21.49 19.80 4.37
N THR A 21 -21.39 20.30 5.60
CA THR A 21 -20.36 19.86 6.56
C THR A 21 -20.57 18.40 6.94
N GLY A 22 -21.81 18.00 7.24
CA GLY A 22 -22.16 16.60 7.52
C GLY A 22 -21.81 15.65 6.37
N TRP A 23 -22.13 16.05 5.13
CA TRP A 23 -21.77 15.28 3.94
C TRP A 23 -20.24 15.15 3.76
N THR A 24 -19.50 16.23 3.96
CA THR A 24 -18.03 16.22 3.85
C THR A 24 -17.38 15.33 4.92
N LEU A 25 -17.87 15.39 6.16
CA LEU A 25 -17.39 14.57 7.27
C LEU A 25 -17.65 13.08 7.04
N THR A 26 -18.84 12.70 6.58
CA THR A 26 -19.18 11.30 6.28
C THR A 26 -18.32 10.76 5.15
N ARG A 27 -18.09 11.56 4.09
CA ARG A 27 -17.19 11.19 2.99
C ARG A 27 -15.75 10.98 3.46
N LEU A 28 -15.23 11.86 4.31
CA LEU A 28 -13.88 11.74 4.87
C LEU A 28 -13.74 10.47 5.73
N ARG A 29 -14.72 10.21 6.61
CA ARG A 29 -14.75 8.99 7.45
C ARG A 29 -14.71 7.72 6.61
N ARG A 30 -15.47 7.67 5.51
CA ARG A 30 -15.47 6.53 4.58
C ARG A 30 -14.09 6.30 3.95
N LEU A 31 -13.39 7.35 3.54
CA LEU A 31 -12.04 7.23 2.99
C LEU A 31 -11.03 6.75 4.03
N THR A 32 -11.08 7.28 5.26
CA THR A 32 -10.20 6.81 6.34
C THR A 32 -10.41 5.32 6.62
N VAL A 33 -11.67 4.87 6.72
CA VAL A 33 -11.97 3.45 6.92
C VAL A 33 -11.47 2.59 5.75
N ARG A 34 -11.59 3.07 4.51
CA ARG A 34 -11.09 2.37 3.32
C ARG A 34 -9.56 2.26 3.33
N LEU A 35 -8.87 3.34 3.68
CA LEU A 35 -7.43 3.37 3.82
C LEU A 35 -6.95 2.38 4.89
N ASP A 36 -7.57 2.40 6.08
CA ASP A 36 -7.23 1.48 7.17
C ASP A 36 -7.44 0.02 6.78
N ARG A 37 -8.54 -0.29 6.06
CA ARG A 37 -8.80 -1.63 5.53
C ARG A 37 -7.75 -2.06 4.51
N ALA A 38 -7.42 -1.18 3.57
CA ALA A 38 -6.40 -1.47 2.55
C ALA A 38 -5.02 -1.67 3.18
N TRP A 39 -4.67 -0.88 4.19
CA TRP A 39 -3.43 -1.05 4.95
C TRP A 39 -3.38 -2.40 5.67
N ARG A 40 -4.44 -2.79 6.39
CA ARG A 40 -4.50 -4.09 7.08
C ARG A 40 -4.41 -5.26 6.11
N ALA A 41 -5.05 -5.15 4.94
CA ALA A 41 -4.97 -6.17 3.91
C ALA A 41 -3.53 -6.32 3.38
N LEU A 42 -2.85 -5.20 3.14
CA LEU A 42 -1.44 -5.19 2.75
C LEU A 42 -0.53 -5.78 3.83
N ASP A 43 -0.67 -5.33 5.08
CA ASP A 43 0.12 -5.85 6.23
C ASP A 43 -0.05 -7.37 6.41
N ALA A 44 -1.27 -7.88 6.24
CA ALA A 44 -1.52 -9.32 6.31
C ALA A 44 -0.76 -10.11 5.24
N GLN A 45 -0.70 -9.60 3.99
CA GLN A 45 0.03 -10.25 2.91
C GLN A 45 1.55 -10.14 3.09
N LEU A 46 2.05 -9.00 3.58
CA LEU A 46 3.47 -8.83 3.91
C LEU A 46 3.91 -9.80 5.00
N ARG A 47 3.13 -9.95 6.08
CA ARG A 47 3.39 -10.94 7.14
C ARG A 47 3.36 -12.37 6.63
N ARG A 48 2.42 -12.70 5.72
CA ARG A 48 2.39 -14.02 5.08
C ARG A 48 3.65 -14.27 4.27
N ARG A 49 4.11 -13.28 3.49
CA ARG A 49 5.36 -13.37 2.71
C ARG A 49 6.57 -13.62 3.61
N VAL A 50 6.68 -12.87 4.72
CA VAL A 50 7.73 -13.07 5.74
C VAL A 50 7.66 -14.49 6.32
N GLY A 51 6.46 -14.95 6.69
CA GLY A 51 6.28 -16.30 7.24
C GLY A 51 6.72 -17.40 6.29
N LEU A 52 6.34 -17.31 5.01
CA LEU A 52 6.75 -18.27 3.98
C LEU A 52 8.25 -18.22 3.70
N ALA A 53 8.87 -17.03 3.69
CA ALA A 53 10.31 -16.87 3.53
C ALA A 53 11.09 -17.51 4.69
N GLU A 54 10.63 -17.33 5.93
CA GLU A 54 11.24 -17.99 7.09
C GLU A 54 11.04 -19.51 7.08
N GLU A 55 9.86 -19.99 6.67
CA GLU A 55 9.59 -21.42 6.51
C GLU A 55 10.54 -22.03 5.48
N LEU A 56 10.71 -21.37 4.34
CA LEU A 56 11.62 -21.78 3.28
C LEU A 56 13.09 -21.82 3.77
N ALA A 57 13.54 -20.77 4.45
CA ALA A 57 14.90 -20.68 4.97
C ALA A 57 15.22 -21.71 6.06
N ARG A 58 14.26 -21.98 6.97
CA ARG A 58 14.45 -22.93 8.09
C ARG A 58 14.34 -24.39 7.67
N ASN A 59 13.34 -24.71 6.84
CA ASN A 59 12.99 -26.11 6.56
C ASN A 59 13.65 -26.66 5.29
N HIS A 60 14.10 -25.78 4.38
CA HIS A 60 14.69 -26.19 3.11
C HIS A 60 16.09 -25.59 2.83
N PRO A 61 17.02 -25.52 3.81
CA PRO A 61 18.34 -24.92 3.60
C PRO A 61 19.18 -25.68 2.56
N ALA A 62 18.99 -27.00 2.42
CA ALA A 62 19.70 -27.81 1.43
C ALA A 62 19.29 -27.48 -0.03
N ALA A 63 18.05 -27.03 -0.23
CA ALA A 63 17.55 -26.63 -1.55
C ALA A 63 18.02 -25.22 -1.95
N LEU A 64 18.22 -24.34 -0.96
CA LEU A 64 18.65 -22.96 -1.16
C LEU A 64 20.17 -22.82 -1.23
N GLY A 65 20.90 -23.67 -0.51
CA GLY A 65 22.30 -23.45 -0.16
C GLY A 65 22.42 -22.62 1.13
N PRO A 66 23.48 -22.84 1.94
CA PRO A 66 23.61 -22.26 3.28
C PRO A 66 23.64 -20.72 3.26
N ASP A 67 24.33 -20.12 2.29
CA ASP A 67 24.46 -18.67 2.19
C ASP A 67 23.14 -17.99 1.82
N VAL A 68 22.40 -18.56 0.86
CA VAL A 68 21.09 -18.04 0.45
C VAL A 68 20.07 -18.22 1.57
N ALA A 69 20.05 -19.37 2.25
CA ALA A 69 19.17 -19.60 3.38
C ALA A 69 19.43 -18.60 4.52
N ALA A 70 20.71 -18.31 4.82
CA ALA A 70 21.10 -17.32 5.82
C ALA A 70 20.68 -15.89 5.43
N ARG A 71 20.94 -15.47 4.19
CA ARG A 71 20.52 -14.16 3.67
C ARG A 71 19.01 -13.99 3.70
N LEU A 72 18.28 -15.00 3.24
CA LEU A 72 16.81 -15.00 3.25
C LEU A 72 16.24 -14.93 4.66
N ALA A 73 16.80 -15.69 5.60
CA ALA A 73 16.41 -15.65 7.01
C ALA A 73 16.65 -14.28 7.64
N ALA A 74 17.82 -13.66 7.37
CA ALA A 74 18.15 -12.32 7.86
C ALA A 74 17.21 -11.25 7.29
N ALA A 75 16.92 -11.30 5.98
CA ALA A 75 16.00 -10.38 5.33
C ALA A 75 14.57 -10.53 5.86
N ALA A 76 14.11 -11.77 6.08
CA ALA A 76 12.80 -12.05 6.65
C ALA A 76 12.68 -11.57 8.11
N ALA A 77 13.72 -11.77 8.92
CA ALA A 77 13.79 -11.26 10.29
C ALA A 77 13.77 -9.73 10.34
N GLY A 78 14.54 -9.07 9.46
CA GLY A 78 14.52 -7.62 9.30
C GLY A 78 13.12 -7.13 8.96
N ALA A 79 12.49 -7.71 7.93
CA ALA A 79 11.12 -7.39 7.55
C ALA A 79 10.14 -7.63 8.69
N ARG A 80 10.31 -8.65 9.54
CA ARG A 80 9.41 -8.93 10.67
C ARG A 80 9.40 -7.81 11.72
N VAL A 81 10.55 -7.24 12.03
CA VAL A 81 10.74 -6.31 13.17
C VAL A 81 10.59 -4.84 12.76
N SER A 82 10.77 -4.50 11.48
CA SER A 82 10.71 -3.11 11.02
C SER A 82 9.37 -2.41 11.26
N ALA A 83 9.43 -1.20 11.82
CA ALA A 83 8.31 -0.26 11.96
C ALA A 83 8.01 0.47 10.63
N ALA A 84 6.86 1.14 10.54
CA ALA A 84 6.34 1.74 9.29
C ALA A 84 7.27 2.71 8.52
N GLY A 85 8.35 3.23 9.14
CA GLY A 85 9.39 4.02 8.47
C GLY A 85 10.38 3.15 7.70
N ASP A 86 10.95 2.14 8.37
CA ASP A 86 11.98 1.24 7.82
C ASP A 86 11.39 0.01 7.13
N ARG A 87 10.06 -0.20 7.24
CA ARG A 87 9.37 -1.36 6.70
C ARG A 87 9.54 -1.50 5.19
N GLU A 88 9.48 -0.40 4.45
CA GLU A 88 9.65 -0.41 2.98
C GLU A 88 11.03 -0.94 2.58
N LEU A 89 12.09 -0.47 3.25
CA LEU A 89 13.46 -0.91 2.99
C LEU A 89 13.65 -2.41 3.31
N ALA A 90 13.11 -2.86 4.44
CA ALA A 90 13.22 -4.25 4.85
C ALA A 90 12.41 -5.19 3.92
N GLU A 91 11.22 -4.77 3.50
CA GLU A 91 10.43 -5.53 2.52
C GLU A 91 11.08 -5.51 1.13
N ASN A 92 11.76 -4.44 0.74
CA ASN A 92 12.55 -4.40 -0.49
C ASN A 92 13.74 -5.37 -0.44
N ALA A 93 14.42 -5.45 0.71
CA ALA A 93 15.50 -6.42 0.91
C ALA A 93 14.98 -7.86 0.78
N LEU A 94 13.89 -8.19 1.47
CA LEU A 94 13.26 -9.50 1.36
C LEU A 94 12.78 -9.80 -0.06
N GLY A 95 12.19 -8.82 -0.74
CA GLY A 95 11.73 -8.96 -2.13
C GLY A 95 12.88 -9.24 -3.11
N ARG A 96 14.08 -8.66 -2.88
CA ARG A 96 15.27 -8.96 -3.68
C ARG A 96 15.74 -10.40 -3.49
N GLU A 97 15.93 -10.83 -2.24
CA GLU A 97 16.38 -12.20 -1.95
C GLU A 97 15.41 -13.24 -2.54
N LEU A 98 14.10 -12.99 -2.44
CA LEU A 98 13.08 -13.89 -3.01
C LEU A 98 13.07 -13.93 -4.55
N ARG A 99 13.49 -12.85 -5.22
CA ARG A 99 13.60 -12.81 -6.70
C ARG A 99 14.87 -13.47 -7.22
N GLU A 100 15.92 -13.49 -6.42
CA GLU A 100 17.18 -14.19 -6.76
C GLU A 100 17.02 -15.72 -6.70
N LEU A 101 15.95 -16.22 -6.07
CA LEU A 101 15.68 -17.64 -6.00
C LEU A 101 15.36 -18.23 -7.38
N PRO A 102 15.94 -19.39 -7.73
CA PRO A 102 15.57 -20.13 -8.92
C PRO A 102 14.07 -20.45 -8.95
N ALA A 103 13.45 -20.39 -10.13
CA ALA A 103 12.05 -20.77 -10.31
C ALA A 103 11.82 -22.26 -9.97
N ASP A 104 12.82 -23.11 -10.20
CA ASP A 104 12.81 -24.50 -9.79
C ASP A 104 13.80 -24.73 -8.63
N LEU A 105 13.24 -24.83 -7.43
CA LEU A 105 13.94 -25.26 -6.22
C LEU A 105 13.70 -26.76 -5.96
N PRO A 106 14.60 -27.66 -6.40
CA PRO A 106 14.49 -29.08 -6.10
C PRO A 106 14.57 -29.30 -4.58
N GLY A 107 13.64 -30.10 -4.03
CA GLY A 107 13.56 -30.34 -2.57
C GLY A 107 12.59 -29.41 -1.82
N VAL A 108 11.97 -28.44 -2.49
CA VAL A 108 10.88 -27.62 -1.94
C VAL A 108 9.52 -28.13 -2.44
N PRO A 109 8.54 -28.39 -1.55
CA PRO A 109 7.21 -28.84 -1.96
C PRO A 109 6.55 -27.86 -2.95
N LYS A 110 5.96 -28.39 -4.03
CA LYS A 110 5.21 -27.59 -5.02
C LYS A 110 4.14 -26.68 -4.37
N PRO A 111 3.35 -27.11 -3.37
CA PRO A 111 2.38 -26.25 -2.71
C PRO A 111 3.00 -25.01 -2.06
N LEU A 112 4.19 -25.14 -1.44
CA LEU A 112 4.88 -24.02 -0.79
C LEU A 112 5.34 -22.98 -1.83
N ARG A 113 5.87 -23.44 -2.96
CA ARG A 113 6.25 -22.57 -4.08
C ARG A 113 5.05 -21.83 -4.67
N THR A 114 3.94 -22.54 -4.88
CA THR A 114 2.69 -21.94 -5.37
C THR A 114 2.11 -20.91 -4.38
N ASP A 115 2.16 -21.18 -3.08
CA ASP A 115 1.67 -20.23 -2.08
C ASP A 115 2.57 -18.99 -1.98
N LEU A 116 3.88 -19.15 -2.13
CA LEU A 116 4.83 -18.03 -2.20
C LEU A 116 4.53 -17.13 -3.40
N ASP A 117 4.43 -17.69 -4.60
CA ASP A 117 4.10 -16.95 -5.83
C ASP A 117 2.73 -16.26 -5.75
N GLY A 118 1.72 -17.00 -5.27
CA GLY A 118 0.38 -16.44 -5.03
C GLY A 118 0.41 -15.30 -4.01
N THR A 119 1.26 -15.40 -2.97
CA THR A 119 1.43 -14.34 -1.98
C THR A 119 2.13 -13.11 -2.57
N MET A 120 3.17 -13.28 -3.40
CA MET A 120 3.81 -12.15 -4.09
C MET A 120 2.82 -11.37 -4.96
N THR A 121 1.99 -12.08 -5.72
CA THR A 121 0.93 -11.47 -6.53
C THR A 121 -0.08 -10.72 -5.66
N ARG A 122 -0.51 -11.31 -4.54
CA ARG A 122 -1.44 -10.65 -3.60
C ARG A 122 -0.83 -9.43 -2.92
N VAL A 123 0.45 -9.44 -2.58
CA VAL A 123 1.17 -8.26 -2.05
C VAL A 123 1.15 -7.13 -3.09
N ALA A 124 1.51 -7.42 -4.33
CA ALA A 124 1.52 -6.42 -5.40
C ALA A 124 0.13 -5.80 -5.63
N LEU A 125 -0.93 -6.61 -5.60
CA LEU A 125 -2.32 -6.14 -5.73
C LEU A 125 -2.75 -5.32 -4.50
N ALA A 126 -2.48 -5.79 -3.29
CA ALA A 126 -2.82 -5.09 -2.05
C ALA A 126 -2.11 -3.72 -1.97
N ARG A 127 -0.86 -3.63 -2.42
CA ARG A 127 -0.11 -2.38 -2.51
C ARG A 127 -0.77 -1.38 -3.45
N ARG A 128 -1.24 -1.83 -4.62
CA ARG A 128 -2.01 -0.99 -5.55
C ARG A 128 -3.27 -0.46 -4.91
N PHE A 129 -4.09 -1.31 -4.27
CA PHE A 129 -5.30 -0.87 -3.59
C PHE A 129 -5.05 0.10 -2.43
N TYR A 130 -3.98 -0.11 -1.67
CA TYR A 130 -3.55 0.84 -0.65
C TYR A 130 -3.17 2.19 -1.27
N ASN A 131 -2.35 2.19 -2.32
CA ASN A 131 -1.92 3.42 -3.00
C ASN A 131 -3.09 4.16 -3.66
N ASP A 132 -4.09 3.47 -4.20
CA ASP A 132 -5.33 4.08 -4.69
C ASP A 132 -6.12 4.74 -3.55
N ALA A 133 -6.24 4.08 -2.39
CA ALA A 133 -6.88 4.66 -1.22
C ALA A 133 -6.13 5.88 -0.67
N VAL A 134 -4.78 5.87 -0.73
CA VAL A 134 -3.93 7.02 -0.41
C VAL A 134 -4.20 8.16 -1.38
N ARG A 135 -4.24 7.88 -2.69
CA ARG A 135 -4.52 8.87 -3.74
C ARG A 135 -5.87 9.53 -3.54
N ASP A 136 -6.93 8.75 -3.35
CA ASP A 136 -8.29 9.25 -3.09
C ASP A 136 -8.34 10.15 -1.85
N THR A 137 -7.63 9.75 -0.79
CA THR A 137 -7.55 10.51 0.47
C THR A 137 -6.79 11.82 0.28
N ARG A 138 -5.67 11.81 -0.45
CA ARG A 138 -4.87 13.01 -0.76
C ARG A 138 -5.62 13.98 -1.67
N GLU A 139 -6.31 13.47 -2.69
CA GLU A 139 -7.11 14.29 -3.59
C GLU A 139 -8.24 15.01 -2.83
N LEU A 140 -8.99 14.28 -1.98
CA LEU A 140 -10.05 14.89 -1.19
C LEU A 140 -9.51 15.94 -0.21
N ARG A 141 -8.40 15.66 0.49
CA ARG A 141 -7.76 16.61 1.42
C ARG A 141 -7.11 17.80 0.71
N GLY A 142 -6.75 17.68 -0.57
CA GLY A 142 -6.15 18.73 -1.38
C GLY A 142 -7.14 19.78 -1.89
N ARG A 143 -8.45 19.47 -1.94
CA ARG A 143 -9.48 20.41 -2.41
C ARG A 143 -9.56 21.66 -1.51
N ARG A 144 -9.83 22.82 -2.12
CA ARG A 144 -9.83 24.13 -1.43
C ARG A 144 -10.81 24.19 -0.25
N PHE A 145 -11.98 23.57 -0.37
CA PHE A 145 -13.06 23.72 0.60
C PHE A 145 -12.86 22.96 1.92
N PRO A 146 -12.42 21.68 1.94
CA PRO A 146 -12.05 21.03 3.20
C PRO A 146 -10.95 21.79 3.96
N ARG A 147 -10.01 22.43 3.25
CA ARG A 147 -8.88 23.17 3.85
C ARG A 147 -9.37 24.34 4.71
N TRP A 148 -10.47 24.97 4.32
CA TRP A 148 -11.07 26.10 5.06
C TRP A 148 -11.63 25.66 6.41
N LEU A 149 -12.17 24.45 6.49
CA LEU A 149 -12.72 23.90 7.74
C LEU A 149 -11.64 23.39 8.71
N ARG A 150 -10.34 23.40 8.35
CA ARG A 150 -9.20 22.87 9.14
C ARG A 150 -9.42 21.47 9.74
N LEU A 151 -10.40 20.71 9.25
CA LEU A 151 -10.88 19.43 9.78
C LEU A 151 -9.84 18.29 9.77
N HIS A 152 -8.67 18.52 9.17
CA HIS A 152 -7.65 17.51 8.89
C HIS A 152 -6.25 17.95 9.31
N HIS A 153 -6.12 19.00 10.12
CA HIS A 153 -4.83 19.55 10.53
C HIS A 153 -4.04 18.60 11.46
N ALA A 154 -4.72 17.73 12.20
CA ALA A 154 -4.09 16.89 13.22
C ALA A 154 -3.49 15.56 12.71
N ARG A 155 -3.65 15.20 11.43
CA ARG A 155 -3.12 13.92 10.91
C ARG A 155 -2.19 14.14 9.74
N THR A 156 -1.01 13.52 9.80
CA THR A 156 -0.07 13.44 8.67
C THR A 156 -0.78 12.92 7.43
N LEU A 157 -0.36 13.39 6.24
CA LEU A 157 -0.88 12.86 5.00
C LEU A 157 -0.43 11.41 4.86
N PRO A 158 -1.33 10.49 4.49
CA PRO A 158 -0.93 9.12 4.27
C PRO A 158 0.12 9.07 3.16
N ARG A 159 1.19 8.31 3.40
CA ARG A 159 2.28 8.12 2.44
C ARG A 159 1.97 6.92 1.56
N TYR A 160 2.37 7.02 0.29
CA TYR A 160 2.38 5.87 -0.60
C TYR A 160 3.35 4.83 -0.05
N PHE A 161 3.04 3.56 -0.28
CA PHE A 161 3.92 2.46 0.10
C PHE A 161 4.65 1.99 -1.15
N ASP A 162 5.97 2.19 -1.16
CA ASP A 162 6.81 1.87 -2.29
C ASP A 162 7.69 0.65 -2.00
N ILE A 163 7.27 -0.47 -2.58
CA ILE A 163 8.09 -1.69 -2.65
C ILE A 163 8.35 -1.95 -4.13
N ASP A 164 9.61 -2.24 -4.41
CA ASP A 164 10.10 -2.67 -5.71
C ASP A 164 9.64 -4.12 -5.95
N ASP A 165 8.35 -4.27 -6.25
CA ASP A 165 7.72 -5.51 -6.68
C ASP A 165 7.62 -5.49 -8.21
N ARG A 166 8.78 -5.65 -8.88
CA ARG A 166 8.82 -5.98 -10.31
C ARG A 166 8.28 -7.41 -10.51
N VAL A 167 6.96 -7.55 -10.46
CA VAL A 167 6.29 -8.69 -11.11
C VAL A 167 6.52 -8.49 -12.60
N GLY A 168 7.14 -9.47 -13.27
CA GLY A 168 7.63 -9.37 -14.64
C GLY A 168 6.59 -8.86 -15.64
N ASN A 169 6.51 -7.55 -15.80
CA ASN A 169 5.84 -6.90 -16.90
C ASN A 169 6.91 -6.62 -17.95
N VAL A 170 7.16 -7.62 -18.80
CA VAL A 170 7.69 -7.40 -20.15
C VAL A 170 6.59 -6.67 -20.92
N THR A 171 6.41 -5.38 -20.65
CA THR A 171 5.63 -4.50 -21.49
C THR A 171 6.26 -3.12 -21.51
N LYS A 172 7.04 -2.92 -22.57
CA LYS A 172 7.09 -1.68 -23.35
C LYS A 172 8.02 -0.54 -22.90
N ASP A 173 9.30 -0.87 -22.66
CA ASP A 173 10.39 0.13 -22.77
C ASP A 173 10.97 0.22 -24.21
N ALA A 174 10.46 -0.57 -25.17
CA ALA A 174 10.89 -0.52 -26.58
C ALA A 174 10.24 0.60 -27.42
N ASP A 175 9.34 1.41 -26.85
CA ASP A 175 8.59 2.44 -27.62
C ASP A 175 9.03 3.89 -27.30
N GLY A 176 10.06 4.05 -26.46
CA GLY A 176 10.62 5.36 -26.09
C GLY A 176 11.78 5.84 -26.97
N ALA A 177 12.42 4.95 -27.73
CA ALA A 177 13.60 5.28 -28.53
C ALA A 177 13.27 5.87 -29.91
N ASP A 178 12.06 5.65 -30.44
CA ASP A 178 11.70 6.02 -31.83
C ASP A 178 11.04 7.40 -31.96
N ARG A 179 10.72 8.08 -30.85
CA ARG A 179 10.15 9.45 -30.86
C ARG A 179 11.19 10.56 -30.70
N ALA A 180 12.46 10.22 -30.50
CA ALA A 180 13.54 11.21 -30.40
C ALA A 180 14.22 11.51 -31.76
N ALA A 181 13.75 10.91 -32.87
CA ALA A 181 14.39 11.01 -34.18
C ALA A 181 13.45 11.46 -35.33
N ARG A 182 12.36 12.18 -35.03
CA ARG A 182 11.54 12.84 -36.06
C ARG A 182 11.17 14.26 -35.72
#